data_AF-A0A1E4A9J8-F1
#
_entry.id   AF-A0A1E4A9J8-F1
#
_cell.length_a   1.000
_cell.length_b   1.000
_cell.length_c   1.000
_cell.angle_alpha   90.00
_cell.angle_beta   90.00
_cell.angle_gamma   90.00
#
_symmetry.space_group_name_H-M   'P 1'
#
loop_
_entity.id
_entity.type
_entity.pdbx_description
1 polymer ?
#
loop_
_entity_poly.entity_id
_entity_poly.type
_entity_poly.pdbx_seq_one_letter_code
_entity_poly.pdbx_strand_id
1 'polypeptide(L)' 'MPLQYLADYDGKRTAVVIPIKEWEKLVKKHSDLEALDLPAAEGRRVPLMKEFAGTLSKEQGDALLKYVEQAASH' A
#
# COMPACT_ATOMS: atom_id res chain seq x y z
N MET A 1 3.73 -26.31 -10.56
CA MET A 1 5.03 -25.95 -11.15
C MET A 1 6.09 -25.92 -10.04
N PRO A 2 7.29 -26.50 -10.24
CA PRO A 2 8.40 -26.32 -9.31
C PRO A 2 8.88 -24.87 -9.37
N LEU A 3 8.82 -24.16 -8.24
CA LEU A 3 9.28 -22.79 -8.10
C LEU A 3 10.72 -22.80 -7.59
N GLN A 4 11.58 -21.99 -8.19
CA GLN A 4 12.90 -21.70 -7.65
C GLN A 4 12.88 -20.33 -6.98
N TYR A 5 13.52 -20.23 -5.82
CA TYR A 5 13.60 -19.00 -5.05
C TYR A 5 15.07 -18.56 -5.03
N LEU A 6 15.31 -17.30 -5.32
CA LEU A 6 16.60 -16.66 -5.09
C LEU A 6 16.57 -16.03 -3.71
N ALA A 7 17.65 -16.23 -2.95
CA ALA A 7 17.86 -15.59 -1.67
C ALA A 7 18.97 -14.54 -1.78
N ASP A 8 18.87 -13.48 -0.99
CA ASP A 8 19.98 -12.57 -0.76
C ASP A 8 21.09 -13.21 0.09
N TYR A 9 22.17 -12.45 0.32
CA TYR A 9 23.31 -12.90 1.13
C TYR A 9 22.95 -13.24 2.58
N ASP A 10 21.81 -12.73 3.08
CA ASP A 10 21.29 -13.00 4.42
C ASP A 10 20.29 -14.17 4.44
N GLY A 11 20.11 -14.87 3.31
CA GLY A 11 19.21 -16.01 3.18
C GLY A 11 17.73 -15.65 3.05
N LYS A 12 17.37 -14.36 2.90
CA LYS A 12 15.99 -13.93 2.70
C LYS A 12 15.62 -14.11 1.24
N ARG A 13 14.45 -14.71 0.98
CA ARG A 13 13.93 -14.90 -0.39
C ARG A 13 13.60 -13.55 -1.01
N THR A 14 14.33 -13.17 -2.06
CA THR A 14 14.21 -11.87 -2.73
C THR A 14 13.57 -11.97 -4.10
N ALA A 15 13.65 -13.13 -4.76
CA ALA A 15 13.00 -13.32 -6.05
C ALA A 15 12.50 -14.75 -6.24
N VAL A 16 11.56 -14.91 -7.17
CA VAL A 16 11.03 -16.20 -7.62
C VAL A 16 11.33 -16.33 -9.10
N VAL A 17 11.92 -17.46 -9.49
CA VAL A 17 12.19 -17.78 -10.88
C VAL A 17 11.07 -18.64 -11.41
N ILE A 18 10.44 -18.17 -12.48
CA ILE A 18 9.33 -18.83 -13.17
C ILE A 18 9.66 -18.95 -14.66
N PRO A 19 9.35 -20.08 -15.32
CA PRO A 19 9.45 -20.20 -16.76
C PRO A 19 8.57 -19.16 -17.46
N ILE A 20 9.08 -18.57 -18.54
CA ILE A 20 8.40 -17.47 -19.25
C ILE A 20 6.99 -17.85 -19.73
N LYS A 21 6.79 -19.09 -20.21
CA LYS A 21 5.48 -19.60 -20.64
C LYS A 21 4.45 -19.64 -19.51
N GLU A 22 4.89 -19.86 -18.28
CA GLU A 22 4.02 -19.90 -17.11
C GLU A 22 3.71 -18.48 -16.61
N TRP A 23 4.68 -17.57 -16.72
CA TRP A 23 4.44 -16.13 -16.50
C TRP A 23 3.37 -15.59 -17.47
N GLU A 24 3.52 -15.85 -18.77
CA GLU A 24 2.56 -15.41 -19.79
C GLU A 24 1.13 -15.92 -19.50
N LYS A 25 0.99 -17.16 -19.04
CA LYS A 25 -0.32 -17.72 -18.62
C LYS A 25 -0.89 -16.97 -17.43
N LEU A 26 -0.07 -16.63 -16.43
CA LEU A 26 -0.49 -15.89 -15.24
C LEU A 26 -0.95 -14.48 -15.62
N VAL A 27 -0.17 -13.76 -16.42
CA VAL A 27 -0.53 -12.41 -16.91
C VAL A 27 -1.84 -12.46 -17.67
N LYS A 28 -2.00 -13.40 -18.62
CA LYS A 28 -3.23 -13.54 -19.39
C LYS A 28 -4.44 -13.90 -18.53
N LYS A 29 -4.25 -14.73 -17.50
CA LYS A 29 -5.32 -15.13 -16.58
C LYS A 29 -5.79 -13.97 -15.71
N HIS A 30 -4.88 -13.07 -15.37
CA HIS A 30 -5.10 -11.94 -14.46
C HIS A 30 -5.06 -10.58 -15.17
N SER A 31 -5.47 -10.53 -16.44
CA SER A 31 -5.50 -9.30 -17.24
C SER A 31 -6.45 -8.25 -16.66
N ASP A 32 -7.40 -8.66 -15.84
CA ASP A 32 -8.30 -7.79 -15.07
C ASP A 32 -7.54 -6.86 -14.10
N LEU A 33 -6.37 -7.29 -13.61
CA LEU A 33 -5.54 -6.48 -12.73
C LEU A 33 -4.87 -5.30 -13.45
N GLU A 34 -4.77 -5.30 -14.78
CA GLU A 34 -4.26 -4.16 -15.55
C GLU A 34 -5.17 -2.93 -15.40
N ALA A 35 -6.48 -3.13 -15.20
CA ALA A 35 -7.41 -2.03 -14.93
C ALA A 35 -7.27 -1.45 -13.51
N LEU A 36 -6.60 -2.19 -12.61
CA LEU A 36 -6.25 -1.76 -11.25
C LEU A 36 -4.87 -1.11 -11.19
N ASP A 37 -4.19 -0.95 -12.33
CA ASP A 37 -2.97 -0.15 -12.45
C ASP A 37 -3.37 1.30 -12.18
N LEU A 38 -3.52 1.61 -10.88
CA LEU A 38 -3.52 2.94 -10.35
C LEU A 38 -2.28 3.57 -10.94
N PRO A 39 -2.40 4.70 -11.67
CA PRO A 39 -1.22 5.37 -12.19
C PRO A 39 -0.25 5.46 -11.01
N ALA A 40 0.95 4.90 -11.18
CA ALA A 40 2.04 5.12 -10.26
C ALA A 40 1.95 6.58 -9.86
N ALA A 41 1.98 6.89 -8.56
CA ALA A 41 1.73 8.23 -8.05
C ALA A 41 2.82 9.24 -8.46
N GLU A 42 3.33 9.17 -9.69
CA GLU A 42 4.02 10.20 -10.44
C GLU A 42 3.11 11.44 -10.47
N GLY A 43 3.28 12.28 -9.45
CA GLY A 43 2.67 13.61 -9.37
C GLY A 43 1.65 13.81 -8.25
N ARG A 44 1.20 12.77 -7.53
CA ARG A 44 0.41 13.00 -6.31
C ARG A 44 1.35 13.29 -5.14
N ARG A 45 1.63 14.58 -4.92
CA ARG A 45 2.26 15.06 -3.69
C ARG A 45 1.41 14.57 -2.52
N VAL A 46 1.98 13.67 -1.70
CA VAL A 46 1.40 13.36 -0.39
C VAL A 46 1.64 14.59 0.48
N PRO A 47 0.59 15.31 0.91
CA PRO A 47 0.74 16.51 1.72
C PRO A 47 1.41 16.15 3.05
N LEU A 48 2.38 16.97 3.48
CA LEU A 48 3.04 16.75 4.76
C LEU A 48 2.06 17.07 5.90
N MET A 49 2.15 16.36 7.03
CA MET A 49 1.31 16.62 8.21
C MET A 49 1.36 18.08 8.70
N LYS A 50 2.49 18.78 8.48
CA LYS A 50 2.63 20.22 8.79
C LYS A 50 1.71 21.11 7.95
N GLU A 51 1.35 20.69 6.74
CA GLU A 51 0.47 21.43 5.84
C GLU A 51 -0.99 21.40 6.33
N PHE A 52 -1.33 20.47 7.21
CA PHE A 52 -2.62 20.40 7.90
C PHE A 52 -2.60 21.01 9.31
N ALA A 53 -1.48 21.60 9.74
CA ALA A 53 -1.41 22.25 11.04
C ALA A 53 -2.29 23.51 11.04
N GLY A 54 -3.32 23.53 11.91
CA GLY A 54 -4.25 24.66 12.03
C GLY A 54 -5.41 24.66 11.02
N THR A 55 -5.52 23.64 10.16
CA THR A 55 -6.70 23.49 9.27
C THR A 55 -7.91 22.88 10.00
N LEU A 56 -7.70 22.33 11.19
CA LEU A 56 -8.78 21.82 12.03
C LEU A 56 -9.48 22.98 12.73
N SER A 57 -10.78 23.15 12.52
CA SER A 57 -11.55 24.12 13.29
C SER A 57 -11.58 23.70 14.76
N LYS A 58 -11.74 24.66 15.69
CA LYS A 58 -11.82 24.36 17.12
C LYS A 58 -12.91 23.32 17.41
N GLU A 59 -14.07 23.47 16.78
CA GLU A 59 -15.21 22.56 16.89
C GLU A 59 -14.87 21.13 16.44
N GLN A 60 -14.13 20.99 15.33
CA GLN A 60 -13.69 19.68 14.83
C GLN A 60 -12.62 19.05 15.74
N GLY A 61 -11.75 19.87 16.33
CA GLY A 61 -10.77 19.45 17.32
C GLY A 61 -11.42 18.93 18.60
N ASP A 62 -12.40 19.68 19.12
CA ASP A 62 -13.13 19.31 20.33
C ASP A 62 -13.94 18.01 20.13
N ALA A 63 -14.54 17.84 18.94
CA ALA A 63 -15.25 16.60 18.60
C ALA A 63 -14.32 15.37 18.51
N LEU A 64 -13.11 15.55 17.94
CA LEU A 64 -12.10 14.50 17.89
C LEU A 64 -11.58 14.12 19.29
N LEU A 65 -11.31 15.12 20.14
CA LEU A 65 -10.87 14.89 21.52
C LEU A 65 -11.93 14.11 22.31
N LYS A 66 -13.20 14.53 22.20
CA LYS A 66 -14.32 13.85 22.85
C LYS A 66 -14.47 12.39 22.39
N TYR A 67 -14.27 12.12 21.10
CA TYR A 67 -14.31 10.75 20.57
C TYR A 67 -13.17 9.89 21.13
N VAL A 68 -11.94 10.43 21.21
CA VAL A 68 -10.79 9.71 21.77
C VAL A 68 -10.98 9.43 23.26
N GLU A 69 -11.49 10.39 24.02
CA GLU A 69 -11.79 10.21 25.46
C GLU A 69 -12.86 9.13 25.68
N GLN A 70 -13.88 9.09 24.83
CA GLN A 70 -14.91 8.05 24.88
C GLN A 70 -14.35 6.67 24.53
N ALA A 71 -13.48 6.58 23.52
CA ALA A 71 -12.84 5.32 23.12
C ALA A 71 -11.80 4.83 24.14
N ALA A 72 -11.12 5.73 24.87
CA ALA A 72 -10.17 5.38 25.92
C ALA A 72 -10.84 4.98 27.24
N SER A 73 -12.12 5.31 27.42
CA SER A 73 -12.91 4.97 28.62
C SER A 73 -13.63 3.63 28.51
N HIS A 74 -13.39 2.86 27.44
CA HIS A 74 -14.06 1.61 27.11
C HIS A 74 -13.08 0.45 26.97
#